data_AF-A0A931WTA4-F1
#
_entry.id   AF-A0A931WTA4-F1
#
_cell.length_a   1.000
_cell.length_b   1.000
_cell.length_c   1.000
_cell.angle_alpha   90.00
_cell.angle_beta   90.00
_cell.angle_gamma   90.00
#
_symmetry.space_group_name_H-M   'P 1'
#
loop_
_entity.id
_entity.type
_entity.pdbx_description
1 polymer ?
#
loop_
_entity_poly.entity_id
_entity_poly.type
_entity_poly.pdbx_seq_one_letter_code
_entity_poly.pdbx_strand_id
1 'polypeptide(L)'
;MATKRKAKRKPAKKAPRRPLTRAKSIRLKVKASKPAARKAARKKTSRKVESRRTSAGAAVSSRSTSPQRNRSKQFASAVHAYEAGIKLMHAEEFEKAIRCFENLISDYPDEPEIQERAKVLLHACEKKIQEKAKTVLRSADDHYNVGVAELNRRELESAIQHLQHALKLTPKADHVLYALAAANALQGNRDQALQHMKLAIQHRPENRFLAARDSDFESLNEDPDFKQLVTPPAT
;
A
#
# COMPACT_ATOMS: atom_id res chain seq x y z
N MET A 1 -32.17 54.62 44.23
CA MET A 1 -33.31 54.08 43.49
C MET A 1 -33.19 54.49 42.02
N ALA A 2 -32.99 53.54 41.09
CA ALA A 2 -33.27 53.70 39.66
C ALA A 2 -33.30 52.31 39.02
N THR A 3 -34.50 51.88 38.64
CA THR A 3 -34.82 50.59 38.02
C THR A 3 -34.62 50.67 36.51
N LYS A 4 -33.96 49.67 35.90
CA LYS A 4 -34.04 49.46 34.44
C LYS A 4 -34.42 48.02 34.10
N ARG A 5 -35.43 47.95 33.24
CA ARG A 5 -36.26 46.82 32.84
C ARG A 5 -35.54 45.81 31.94
N LYS A 6 -36.03 44.56 32.04
CA LYS A 6 -35.77 43.37 31.22
C LYS A 6 -35.88 43.62 29.70
N ALA A 7 -35.04 42.92 28.93
CA ALA A 7 -35.34 42.50 27.56
C ALA A 7 -35.15 40.98 27.44
N LYS A 8 -36.26 40.24 27.37
CA LYS A 8 -36.32 38.80 27.06
C LYS A 8 -36.13 38.62 25.54
N ARG A 9 -35.10 37.88 25.11
CA ARG A 9 -34.99 37.36 23.74
C ARG A 9 -35.57 35.94 23.67
N LYS A 10 -36.48 35.71 22.72
CA LYS A 10 -37.13 34.42 22.41
C LYS A 10 -36.14 33.46 21.71
N PRO A 11 -36.27 32.12 21.87
CA PRO A 11 -35.44 31.17 21.14
C PRO A 11 -35.98 30.91 19.72
N ALA A 12 -35.07 30.78 18.75
CA ALA A 12 -35.37 30.43 17.36
C ALA A 12 -35.68 28.93 17.21
N LYS A 13 -36.69 28.62 16.39
CA LYS A 13 -37.19 27.27 16.08
C LYS A 13 -36.14 26.45 15.30
N LYS A 14 -35.90 25.20 15.73
CA LYS A 14 -35.10 24.18 15.03
C LYS A 14 -35.85 23.67 13.77
N ALA A 15 -35.15 23.59 12.65
CA ALA A 15 -35.59 22.86 11.45
C ALA A 15 -35.21 21.36 11.55
N PRO A 16 -35.99 20.43 10.96
CA PRO A 16 -35.75 19.00 11.10
C PRO A 16 -34.65 18.52 10.12
N ARG A 17 -33.71 17.72 10.63
CA ARG A 17 -32.70 17.03 9.80
C ARG A 17 -33.28 15.71 9.29
N ARG A 18 -33.25 15.51 7.96
CA ARG A 18 -33.55 14.24 7.29
C ARG A 18 -32.50 13.16 7.65
N PRO A 19 -32.86 11.88 7.75
CA PRO A 19 -31.90 10.80 7.97
C PRO A 19 -31.18 10.43 6.67
N LEU A 20 -29.85 10.31 6.73
CA LEU A 20 -29.02 9.73 5.67
C LEU A 20 -29.11 8.20 5.75
N THR A 21 -29.49 7.58 4.65
CA THR A 21 -29.64 6.14 4.49
C THR A 21 -28.29 5.42 4.38
N ARG A 22 -28.18 4.32 5.11
CA ARG A 22 -27.10 3.32 5.16
C ARG A 22 -26.79 2.72 3.77
N ALA A 23 -25.56 2.91 3.28
CA ALA A 23 -25.09 2.28 2.04
C ALA A 23 -24.59 0.84 2.31
N LYS A 24 -25.12 -0.11 1.55
CA LYS A 24 -24.76 -1.55 1.57
C LYS A 24 -23.44 -1.78 0.82
N SER A 25 -22.57 -2.60 1.39
CA SER A 25 -21.35 -3.11 0.77
C SER A 25 -21.66 -4.12 -0.35
N ILE A 26 -21.16 -3.85 -1.56
CA ILE A 26 -21.25 -4.74 -2.73
C ILE A 26 -19.93 -5.51 -2.85
N ARG A 27 -20.00 -6.85 -2.77
CA ARG A 27 -18.86 -7.77 -2.95
C ARG A 27 -18.90 -8.33 -4.38
N LEU A 28 -17.92 -7.98 -5.21
CA LEU A 28 -17.77 -8.51 -6.57
C LEU A 28 -16.92 -9.80 -6.55
N LYS A 29 -17.51 -10.90 -7.03
CA LYS A 29 -16.85 -12.19 -7.32
C LYS A 29 -16.31 -12.16 -8.75
N VAL A 30 -15.03 -12.51 -8.94
CA VAL A 30 -14.47 -12.72 -10.28
C VAL A 30 -14.22 -14.21 -10.50
N LYS A 31 -14.81 -14.76 -11.58
CA LYS A 31 -14.64 -16.13 -12.07
C LYS A 31 -13.38 -16.23 -12.93
N ALA A 32 -12.64 -17.32 -12.80
CA ALA A 32 -11.51 -17.69 -13.66
C ALA A 32 -11.98 -18.32 -14.98
N SER A 33 -11.36 -17.95 -16.10
CA SER A 33 -11.55 -18.58 -17.41
C SER A 33 -10.21 -18.93 -18.07
N LYS A 34 -10.01 -20.21 -18.39
CA LYS A 34 -8.94 -20.75 -19.25
C LYS A 34 -9.21 -20.43 -20.73
N PRO A 35 -8.18 -20.45 -21.59
CA PRO A 35 -8.32 -21.02 -22.95
C PRO A 35 -7.22 -22.09 -23.20
N ALA A 36 -7.53 -23.31 -23.65
CA ALA A 36 -8.07 -23.75 -24.93
C ALA A 36 -7.07 -23.63 -26.11
N ALA A 37 -6.55 -24.79 -26.51
CA ALA A 37 -5.60 -25.01 -27.60
C ALA A 37 -6.22 -24.80 -28.99
N ARG A 38 -5.38 -24.44 -29.97
CA ARG A 38 -5.73 -24.56 -31.40
C ARG A 38 -4.53 -25.01 -32.23
N LYS A 39 -4.68 -26.18 -32.85
CA LYS A 39 -3.86 -26.71 -33.94
C LYS A 39 -4.14 -25.93 -35.23
N ALA A 40 -3.13 -25.74 -36.06
CA ALA A 40 -3.30 -25.57 -37.49
C ALA A 40 -2.14 -26.24 -38.24
N ALA A 41 -2.47 -27.29 -38.98
CA ALA A 41 -1.60 -27.97 -39.92
C ALA A 41 -1.56 -27.21 -41.26
N ARG A 42 -0.41 -27.22 -41.96
CA ARG A 42 -0.44 -27.14 -43.43
C ARG A 42 0.76 -27.81 -44.09
N LYS A 43 0.42 -28.44 -45.23
CA LYS A 43 1.12 -29.42 -46.04
C LYS A 43 2.33 -28.87 -46.80
N LYS A 44 3.26 -29.81 -47.03
CA LYS A 44 4.38 -29.79 -48.00
C LYS A 44 3.93 -29.49 -49.43
N THR A 45 4.80 -28.82 -50.20
CA THR A 45 5.00 -29.10 -51.63
C THR A 45 6.49 -29.11 -51.95
N SER A 46 6.91 -30.23 -52.50
CA SER A 46 8.23 -30.62 -52.99
C SER A 46 8.59 -29.98 -54.34
N ARG A 47 9.86 -29.68 -54.57
CA ARG A 47 10.49 -29.90 -55.89
C ARG A 47 11.94 -30.35 -55.73
N LYS A 48 12.26 -31.33 -56.56
CA LYS A 48 13.36 -32.29 -56.54
C LYS A 48 14.44 -31.81 -57.51
N VAL A 49 15.72 -31.87 -57.09
CA VAL A 49 16.83 -32.06 -58.02
C VAL A 49 17.72 -33.14 -57.42
N GLU A 50 17.85 -34.22 -58.19
CA GLU A 50 18.62 -35.42 -57.92
C GLU A 50 20.00 -35.26 -58.57
N SER A 51 21.07 -35.55 -57.83
CA SER A 51 22.33 -36.01 -58.44
C SER A 51 23.00 -36.99 -57.48
N ARG A 52 23.08 -38.24 -57.93
CA ARG A 52 23.73 -39.39 -57.28
C ARG A 52 25.24 -39.18 -57.22
N ARG A 53 25.87 -39.55 -56.09
CA ARG A 53 26.76 -40.72 -56.04
C ARG A 53 27.30 -41.04 -54.63
N THR A 54 27.40 -42.36 -54.44
CA THR A 54 28.27 -43.15 -53.54
C THR A 54 27.95 -43.21 -52.04
N SER A 55 27.66 -44.44 -51.66
CA SER A 55 27.50 -45.04 -50.34
C SER A 55 28.75 -44.93 -49.46
N ALA A 56 28.54 -44.58 -48.19
CA ALA A 56 29.17 -45.22 -47.04
C ALA A 56 28.42 -44.75 -45.79
N GLY A 57 28.12 -45.69 -44.89
CA GLY A 57 27.33 -45.41 -43.69
C GLY A 57 27.97 -44.37 -42.78
N ALA A 58 27.14 -43.51 -42.21
CA ALA A 58 27.46 -42.80 -40.99
C ALA A 58 26.17 -42.55 -40.24
N ALA A 59 26.14 -43.06 -39.02
CA ALA A 59 25.08 -42.91 -38.05
C ALA A 59 24.66 -41.45 -37.89
N VAL A 60 23.38 -41.29 -37.57
CA VAL A 60 22.76 -40.04 -37.12
C VAL A 60 23.60 -39.48 -35.97
N SER A 61 24.47 -38.53 -36.28
CA SER A 61 25.14 -37.69 -35.29
C SER A 61 24.06 -36.79 -34.70
N SER A 62 23.64 -37.14 -33.49
CA SER A 62 22.98 -36.25 -32.56
C SER A 62 23.74 -34.92 -32.55
N ARG A 63 23.05 -33.86 -32.95
CA ARG A 63 23.57 -32.49 -32.92
C ARG A 63 23.89 -32.16 -31.45
N SER A 64 25.14 -32.37 -31.05
CA SER A 64 25.68 -31.88 -29.79
C SER A 64 25.72 -30.35 -29.90
N THR A 65 24.68 -29.68 -29.41
CA THR A 65 24.80 -28.26 -29.10
C THR A 65 25.81 -28.16 -27.97
N SER A 66 27.03 -27.74 -28.28
CA SER A 66 28.08 -27.52 -27.31
C SER A 66 27.57 -26.58 -26.19
N PRO A 67 27.93 -26.83 -24.91
CA PRO A 67 27.50 -26.01 -23.77
C PRO A 67 27.71 -24.51 -23.98
N GLN A 68 28.79 -24.11 -24.66
CA GLN A 68 29.08 -22.73 -25.04
C GLN A 68 28.05 -22.09 -25.98
N ARG A 69 27.45 -22.86 -26.89
CA ARG A 69 26.43 -22.35 -27.83
C ARG A 69 25.05 -22.17 -27.16
N ASN A 70 24.77 -22.93 -26.10
CA ASN A 70 23.57 -22.72 -25.28
C ASN A 70 23.77 -21.57 -24.29
N ARG A 71 24.96 -21.45 -23.67
CA ARG A 71 25.32 -20.32 -22.80
C ARG A 71 25.23 -18.98 -23.52
N SER A 72 25.74 -18.89 -24.76
CA SER A 72 25.61 -17.68 -25.58
C SER A 72 24.16 -17.30 -25.96
N LYS A 73 23.25 -18.28 -26.10
CA LYS A 73 21.82 -18.01 -26.32
C LYS A 73 21.10 -17.60 -25.04
N GLN A 74 21.43 -18.22 -23.92
CA GLN A 74 20.92 -17.85 -22.61
C GLN A 74 21.37 -16.44 -22.23
N PHE A 75 22.64 -16.10 -22.46
CA PHE A 75 23.18 -14.75 -22.33
C PHE A 75 22.41 -13.75 -23.21
N ALA A 76 22.23 -14.03 -24.50
CA ALA A 76 21.47 -13.13 -25.38
C ALA A 76 20.00 -12.95 -24.93
N SER A 77 19.38 -14.00 -24.39
CA SER A 77 18.02 -13.94 -23.85
C SER A 77 17.97 -13.14 -22.55
N ALA A 78 18.97 -13.29 -21.68
CA ALA A 78 19.13 -12.51 -20.45
C ALA A 78 19.35 -11.03 -20.75
N VAL A 79 20.17 -10.69 -21.76
CA VAL A 79 20.35 -9.31 -22.22
C VAL A 79 19.03 -8.73 -22.74
N HIS A 80 18.26 -9.48 -23.53
CA HIS A 80 16.97 -9.01 -24.02
C HIS A 80 15.96 -8.78 -22.88
N ALA A 81 15.92 -9.68 -21.89
CA ALA A 81 15.07 -9.51 -20.70
C ALA A 81 15.49 -8.28 -19.88
N TYR A 82 16.80 -8.04 -19.74
CA TYR A 82 17.36 -6.88 -19.06
C TYR A 82 16.97 -5.57 -19.77
N GLU A 83 17.13 -5.51 -21.09
CA GLU A 83 16.74 -4.37 -21.91
C GLU A 83 15.23 -4.08 -21.83
N ALA A 84 14.40 -5.11 -21.78
CA ALA A 84 12.96 -4.96 -21.59
C ALA A 84 12.63 -4.31 -20.23
N GLY A 85 13.32 -4.71 -19.15
CA GLY A 85 13.20 -4.08 -17.83
C GLY A 85 13.58 -2.60 -17.86
N ILE A 86 14.69 -2.23 -18.51
CA ILE A 86 15.10 -0.83 -18.67
C ILE A 86 14.07 0.00 -19.44
N LYS A 87 13.50 -0.55 -20.52
CA LYS A 87 12.45 0.14 -21.29
C LYS A 87 11.23 0.46 -20.41
N LEU A 88 10.83 -0.46 -19.54
CA LEU A 88 9.74 -0.23 -18.58
C LEU A 88 10.10 0.83 -17.53
N MET A 89 11.36 0.89 -17.08
CA MET A 89 11.82 1.98 -16.20
C MET A 89 11.70 3.34 -16.86
N HIS A 90 12.10 3.47 -18.12
CA HIS A 90 11.98 4.73 -18.87
C HIS A 90 10.52 5.12 -19.13
N ALA A 91 9.61 4.16 -19.18
CA ALA A 91 8.17 4.37 -19.25
C ALA A 91 7.52 4.70 -17.89
N GLU A 92 8.30 4.79 -16.81
CA GLU A 92 7.84 4.96 -15.42
C GLU A 92 6.92 3.84 -14.90
N GLU A 93 6.90 2.68 -15.56
CA GLU A 93 6.13 1.50 -15.15
C GLU A 93 6.96 0.64 -14.17
N PHE A 94 7.34 1.25 -13.04
CA PHE A 94 8.29 0.68 -12.07
C PHE A 94 7.86 -0.70 -11.54
N GLU A 95 6.56 -0.92 -11.31
CA GLU A 95 6.06 -2.22 -10.82
C GLU A 95 6.25 -3.34 -11.86
N LYS A 96 6.10 -3.02 -13.15
CA LYS A 96 6.36 -3.99 -14.23
C LYS A 96 7.86 -4.21 -14.42
N ALA A 97 8.66 -3.15 -14.31
CA ALA A 97 10.11 -3.24 -14.39
C ALA A 97 10.70 -4.15 -13.29
N ILE A 98 10.24 -4.02 -12.04
CA ILE A 98 10.65 -4.90 -10.92
C ILE A 98 10.40 -6.37 -11.27
N ARG A 99 9.19 -6.71 -11.73
CA ARG A 99 8.86 -8.09 -12.12
C ARG A 99 9.76 -8.62 -13.23
N CYS A 100 10.11 -7.78 -14.21
CA CYS A 100 11.05 -8.18 -15.27
C CYS A 100 12.45 -8.48 -14.72
N PHE A 101 12.94 -7.69 -13.77
CA PHE A 101 14.24 -7.94 -13.15
C PHE A 101 14.22 -9.14 -12.20
N GLU A 102 13.15 -9.35 -11.44
CA GLU A 102 12.96 -10.54 -10.60
C GLU A 102 12.95 -11.83 -11.45
N ASN A 103 12.18 -11.84 -12.54
CA ASN A 103 12.16 -12.97 -13.48
C ASN A 103 13.53 -13.18 -14.11
N LEU A 104 14.25 -12.11 -14.48
CA LEU A 104 15.61 -12.23 -15.01
C LEU A 104 16.55 -12.93 -14.02
N ILE A 105 16.48 -12.56 -12.73
CA ILE A 105 17.33 -13.14 -11.69
C ILE A 105 16.98 -14.61 -11.46
N SER A 106 15.70 -14.97 -11.55
CA SER A 106 15.21 -16.35 -11.38
C SER A 106 15.53 -17.24 -12.59
N ASP A 107 15.30 -16.75 -13.81
CA ASP A 107 15.34 -17.55 -15.04
C ASP A 107 16.75 -17.74 -15.59
N TYR A 108 17.70 -16.85 -15.23
CA TYR A 108 19.07 -16.86 -15.72
C TYR A 108 20.09 -16.87 -14.57
N PRO A 109 20.15 -17.94 -13.76
CA PRO A 109 21.03 -18.04 -12.59
C PRO A 109 22.54 -18.00 -12.95
N ASP A 110 22.90 -18.41 -14.17
CA ASP A 110 24.29 -18.61 -14.60
C ASP A 110 24.98 -17.34 -15.17
N GLU A 111 24.32 -16.18 -15.11
CA GLU A 111 24.80 -14.91 -15.65
C GLU A 111 24.92 -13.83 -14.55
N PRO A 112 25.94 -13.93 -13.66
CA PRO A 112 26.03 -13.11 -12.45
C PRO A 112 26.19 -11.61 -12.73
N GLU A 113 26.87 -11.22 -13.82
CA GLU A 113 27.10 -9.82 -14.17
C GLU A 113 25.79 -9.11 -14.57
N ILE A 114 24.89 -9.80 -15.26
CA ILE A 114 23.58 -9.25 -15.64
C ILE A 114 22.67 -9.18 -14.42
N GLN A 115 22.71 -10.19 -13.55
CA GLN A 115 21.94 -10.18 -12.31
C GLN A 115 22.33 -9.04 -11.38
N GLU A 116 23.63 -8.80 -11.21
CA GLU A 116 24.12 -7.72 -10.34
C GLU A 116 23.58 -6.36 -10.83
N ARG A 117 23.67 -6.10 -12.13
CA ARG A 117 23.09 -4.91 -12.74
C ARG A 117 21.57 -4.84 -12.58
N ALA A 118 20.86 -5.95 -12.78
CA ALA A 118 19.41 -6.02 -12.59
C ALA A 118 18.99 -5.74 -11.14
N LYS A 119 19.75 -6.22 -10.14
CA LYS A 119 19.50 -5.94 -8.72
C LYS A 119 19.63 -4.45 -8.40
N VAL A 120 20.64 -3.77 -8.94
CA VAL A 120 20.81 -2.32 -8.77
C VAL A 120 19.60 -1.56 -9.33
N LEU A 121 19.12 -1.94 -10.52
CA LEU A 121 17.95 -1.31 -11.14
C LEU A 121 16.65 -1.64 -10.43
N LEU A 122 16.48 -2.86 -9.93
CA LEU A 122 15.35 -3.27 -9.11
C LEU A 122 15.26 -2.36 -7.86
N HIS A 123 16.36 -2.19 -7.14
CA HIS A 123 16.39 -1.31 -5.98
C HIS A 123 16.07 0.16 -6.35
N ALA A 124 16.56 0.64 -7.49
CA ALA A 124 16.22 1.97 -7.99
C ALA A 124 14.71 2.12 -8.28
N CYS A 125 14.06 1.09 -8.84
CA CYS A 125 12.61 1.07 -9.07
C CYS A 125 11.83 1.09 -7.75
N GLU A 126 12.20 0.25 -6.78
CA GLU A 126 11.59 0.24 -5.45
C GLU A 126 11.69 1.61 -4.77
N LYS A 127 12.88 2.21 -4.82
CA LYS A 127 13.11 3.56 -4.29
C LYS A 127 12.22 4.59 -4.98
N LYS A 128 12.04 4.51 -6.31
CA LYS A 128 11.16 5.41 -7.06
C LYS A 128 9.68 5.26 -6.67
N ILE A 129 9.22 4.02 -6.50
CA ILE A 129 7.86 3.75 -6.00
C ILE A 129 7.70 4.34 -4.60
N GLN A 130 8.68 4.14 -3.71
CA GLN A 130 8.65 4.68 -2.36
C GLN A 130 8.68 6.21 -2.32
N GLU A 131 9.51 6.84 -3.16
CA GLU A 131 9.54 8.31 -3.34
C GLU A 131 8.17 8.81 -3.81
N LYS A 132 7.57 8.16 -4.82
CA LYS A 132 6.24 8.51 -5.31
C LYS A 132 5.18 8.36 -4.23
N ALA A 133 5.22 7.29 -3.44
CA ALA A 133 4.34 7.11 -2.28
C ALA A 133 4.51 8.25 -1.26
N LYS A 134 5.76 8.65 -0.95
CA LYS A 134 6.04 9.83 -0.10
C LYS A 134 5.53 11.13 -0.72
N THR A 135 5.54 11.27 -2.05
CA THR A 135 4.96 12.46 -2.71
C THR A 135 3.43 12.51 -2.63
N VAL A 136 2.77 11.36 -2.53
CA VAL A 136 1.32 11.28 -2.28
C VAL A 136 1.02 11.56 -0.81
N LEU A 137 1.89 11.14 0.10
CA LEU A 137 1.77 11.38 1.55
C LEU A 137 2.59 12.60 1.98
N ARG A 138 2.18 13.79 1.55
CA ARG A 138 2.92 15.04 1.86
C ARG A 138 2.31 15.83 2.99
N SER A 139 0.98 15.77 3.14
CA SER A 139 0.26 16.58 4.12
C SER A 139 -0.01 15.80 5.40
N ALA A 140 -0.27 16.54 6.47
CA ALA A 140 -0.77 15.95 7.72
C ALA A 140 -2.08 15.18 7.47
N ASP A 141 -2.95 15.71 6.59
CA ASP A 141 -4.23 15.09 6.25
C ASP A 141 -4.05 13.76 5.51
N ASP A 142 -3.07 13.64 4.60
CA ASP A 142 -2.79 12.39 3.89
C ASP A 142 -2.38 11.29 4.88
N HIS A 143 -1.43 11.62 5.76
CA HIS A 143 -0.97 10.72 6.81
C HIS A 143 -2.10 10.39 7.81
N TYR A 144 -2.92 11.36 8.19
CA TYR A 144 -4.07 11.15 9.06
C TYR A 144 -5.09 10.19 8.44
N ASN A 145 -5.44 10.39 7.17
CA ASN A 145 -6.41 9.56 6.45
C ASN A 145 -5.94 8.11 6.34
N VAL A 146 -4.66 7.88 6.03
CA VAL A 146 -4.08 6.52 6.02
C VAL A 146 -4.09 5.93 7.43
N GLY A 147 -3.63 6.67 8.44
CA GLY A 147 -3.58 6.19 9.81
C GLY A 147 -4.96 5.81 10.36
N VAL A 148 -6.01 6.59 10.07
CA VAL A 148 -7.40 6.26 10.43
C VAL A 148 -7.88 5.02 9.67
N ALA A 149 -7.55 4.88 8.38
CA ALA A 149 -7.91 3.69 7.62
C ALA A 149 -7.28 2.41 8.17
N GLU A 150 -6.02 2.49 8.64
CA GLU A 150 -5.30 1.38 9.27
C GLU A 150 -5.81 1.07 10.68
N LEU A 151 -6.14 2.10 11.47
CA LEU A 151 -6.78 1.96 12.78
C LEU A 151 -8.09 1.18 12.69
N ASN A 152 -8.91 1.49 11.67
CA ASN A 152 -10.16 0.78 11.38
C ASN A 152 -9.92 -0.68 10.95
N ARG A 153 -8.76 -1.00 10.38
CA ARG A 153 -8.34 -2.37 10.02
C ARG A 153 -7.68 -3.11 11.17
N ARG A 154 -7.45 -2.46 12.31
CA ARG A 154 -6.69 -2.97 13.47
C ARG A 154 -5.20 -3.22 13.15
N GLU A 155 -4.66 -2.54 12.14
CA GLU A 155 -3.22 -2.50 11.86
C GLU A 155 -2.59 -1.36 12.70
N LEU A 156 -2.52 -1.59 14.02
CA LEU A 156 -2.29 -0.52 15.01
C LEU A 156 -0.90 0.11 14.91
N GLU A 157 0.15 -0.70 14.70
CA GLU A 157 1.52 -0.22 14.54
C GLU A 157 1.65 0.73 13.34
N SER A 158 1.08 0.37 12.19
CA SER A 158 1.10 1.21 10.99
C SER A 158 0.31 2.50 11.20
N ALA A 159 -0.88 2.38 11.81
CA ALA A 159 -1.72 3.52 12.13
C ALA A 159 -0.97 4.55 13.00
N ILE A 160 -0.28 4.09 14.04
CA ILE A 160 0.50 4.95 14.94
C ILE A 160 1.65 5.63 14.18
N GLN A 161 2.36 4.90 13.31
CA GLN A 161 3.43 5.51 12.50
C GLN A 161 2.90 6.63 11.62
N HIS A 162 1.82 6.39 10.87
CA HIS A 162 1.21 7.40 10.02
C HIS A 162 0.69 8.59 10.82
N LEU A 163 0.00 8.36 11.94
CA LEU A 163 -0.50 9.42 12.80
C LEU A 163 0.62 10.23 13.48
N GLN A 164 1.75 9.60 13.84
CA GLN A 164 2.93 10.31 14.34
C GLN A 164 3.54 11.21 13.26
N HIS A 165 3.56 10.77 12.00
CA HIS A 165 3.97 11.62 10.89
C HIS A 165 3.02 12.80 10.69
N ALA A 166 1.71 12.58 10.75
CA ALA A 166 0.71 13.66 10.71
C ALA A 166 0.94 14.67 11.85
N LEU A 167 1.20 14.18 13.07
CA LEU A 167 1.46 15.04 14.23
C LEU A 167 2.75 15.85 14.06
N LYS A 168 3.82 15.26 13.50
CA LYS A 168 5.06 15.99 13.20
C LYS A 168 4.82 17.16 12.24
N LEU A 169 3.94 16.98 11.24
CA LEU A 169 3.58 18.02 10.27
C LEU A 169 2.67 19.08 10.89
N THR A 170 1.75 18.69 11.77
CA THR A 170 0.84 19.59 12.49
C THR A 170 0.79 19.28 14.00
N PRO A 171 1.74 19.80 14.81
CA PRO A 171 1.93 19.38 16.21
C PRO A 171 0.78 19.65 17.19
N LYS A 172 -0.20 20.47 16.79
CA LYS A 172 -1.34 20.89 17.62
C LYS A 172 -2.68 20.39 17.08
N ALA A 173 -2.66 19.48 16.10
CA ALA A 173 -3.87 18.93 15.51
C ALA A 173 -4.56 18.00 16.51
N ASP A 174 -5.63 18.49 17.15
CA ASP A 174 -6.36 17.78 18.20
C ASP A 174 -6.95 16.45 17.71
N HIS A 175 -7.44 16.41 16.47
CA HIS A 175 -7.97 15.20 15.83
C HIS A 175 -6.89 14.13 15.58
N VAL A 176 -5.64 14.52 15.27
CA VAL A 176 -4.51 13.58 15.14
C VAL A 176 -4.10 13.06 16.52
N LEU A 177 -4.02 13.93 17.52
CA LEU A 177 -3.75 13.54 18.90
C LEU A 177 -4.82 12.59 19.45
N TYR A 178 -6.10 12.83 19.14
CA TYR A 178 -7.20 11.94 19.52
C TYR A 178 -7.05 10.57 18.85
N ALA A 179 -6.77 10.53 17.54
CA ALA A 179 -6.56 9.27 16.84
C ALA A 179 -5.33 8.50 17.35
N LEU A 180 -4.24 9.18 17.72
CA LEU A 180 -3.10 8.56 18.39
C LEU A 180 -3.48 7.98 19.75
N ALA A 181 -4.30 8.70 20.52
CA ALA A 181 -4.78 8.20 21.80
C ALA A 181 -5.61 6.92 21.63
N ALA A 182 -6.53 6.90 20.65
CA ALA A 182 -7.35 5.73 20.35
C ALA A 182 -6.50 4.54 19.88
N ALA A 183 -5.56 4.77 18.96
CA ALA A 183 -4.66 3.73 18.47
C ALA A 183 -3.80 3.11 19.59
N ASN A 184 -3.27 3.94 20.48
CA ASN A 184 -2.50 3.46 21.63
C ASN A 184 -3.37 2.74 22.66
N ALA A 185 -4.61 3.19 22.90
CA ALA A 185 -5.54 2.51 23.81
C ALA A 185 -5.90 1.10 23.31
N LEU A 186 -6.14 0.96 22.00
CA LEU A 186 -6.40 -0.32 21.35
C LEU A 186 -5.18 -1.25 21.34
N GLN A 187 -3.97 -0.69 21.26
CA GLN A 187 -2.72 -1.46 21.30
C GLN A 187 -2.33 -1.87 22.73
N GLY A 188 -2.99 -1.29 23.75
CA GLY A 188 -2.65 -1.50 25.16
C GLY A 188 -1.55 -0.57 25.69
N ASN A 189 -1.11 0.40 24.89
CA ASN A 189 -0.11 1.41 25.28
C ASN A 189 -0.76 2.51 26.13
N ARG A 190 -1.09 2.15 27.36
CA ARG A 190 -1.85 2.97 28.29
C ARG A 190 -1.30 4.40 28.46
N ASP A 191 -0.02 4.54 28.80
CA ASP A 191 0.56 5.85 29.14
C ASP A 191 0.56 6.80 27.95
N GLN A 192 0.86 6.28 26.76
CA GLN A 192 0.85 7.05 25.51
C GLN A 192 -0.57 7.48 25.14
N ALA A 193 -1.56 6.61 25.35
CA ALA A 193 -2.96 6.94 25.12
C ALA A 193 -3.41 8.12 25.99
N LEU A 194 -3.10 8.08 27.30
CA LEU A 194 -3.41 9.17 28.22
C LEU A 194 -2.70 10.48 27.86
N GLN A 195 -1.41 10.40 27.53
CA GLN A 195 -0.62 11.57 27.17
C GLN A 195 -1.21 12.28 25.94
N HIS A 196 -1.50 11.53 24.89
CA HIS A 196 -2.09 12.09 23.67
C HIS A 196 -3.51 12.60 23.89
N MET A 197 -4.34 11.88 24.67
CA MET A 197 -5.69 12.33 25.00
C MET A 197 -5.67 13.65 25.79
N LYS A 198 -4.73 13.80 26.72
CA LYS A 198 -4.57 15.03 27.50
C LYS A 198 -4.26 16.23 26.62
N LEU A 199 -3.35 16.05 25.66
CA LEU A 199 -3.03 17.09 24.67
C LEU A 199 -4.22 17.38 23.75
N ALA A 200 -4.95 16.36 23.30
CA ALA A 200 -6.14 16.53 22.47
C ALA A 200 -7.21 17.36 23.19
N ILE A 201 -7.46 17.11 24.48
CA ILE A 201 -8.40 17.87 25.31
C ILE A 201 -7.90 19.29 25.59
N GLN A 202 -6.60 19.47 25.78
CA GLN A 202 -6.00 20.80 25.96
C GLN A 202 -6.23 21.70 24.73
N HIS A 203 -6.10 21.13 23.53
CA HIS A 203 -6.35 21.87 22.28
C HIS A 203 -7.84 22.03 21.98
N ARG A 204 -8.64 21.00 22.30
CA ARG A 204 -10.09 21.00 22.07
C ARG A 204 -10.83 20.29 23.21
N PRO A 205 -11.39 21.05 24.17
CA PRO A 205 -12.04 20.47 25.34
C PRO A 205 -13.21 19.53 25.04
N GLU A 206 -13.87 19.65 23.88
CA GLU A 206 -14.97 18.75 23.48
C GLU A 206 -14.53 17.30 23.29
N ASN A 207 -13.23 17.07 23.02
CA ASN A 207 -12.66 15.71 22.90
C ASN A 207 -12.92 14.88 24.16
N ARG A 208 -13.09 15.53 25.30
CA ARG A 208 -13.46 14.93 26.58
C ARG A 208 -14.74 14.08 26.47
N PHE A 209 -15.78 14.67 25.87
CA PHE A 209 -17.09 14.03 25.75
C PHE A 209 -17.13 12.97 24.66
N LEU A 210 -16.29 13.10 23.64
CA LEU A 210 -16.11 12.10 22.60
C LEU A 210 -15.44 10.86 23.20
N ALA A 211 -14.29 11.05 23.85
CA ALA A 211 -13.50 9.97 24.45
C ALA A 211 -14.31 9.15 25.48
N ALA A 212 -15.11 9.81 26.31
CA ALA A 212 -15.96 9.15 27.31
C ALA A 212 -17.02 8.19 26.72
N ARG A 213 -17.32 8.27 25.42
CA ARG A 213 -18.38 7.50 24.75
C ARG A 213 -17.86 6.63 23.61
N ASP A 214 -16.55 6.63 23.41
CA ASP A 214 -15.90 6.00 22.28
C ASP A 214 -15.35 4.63 22.69
N SER A 215 -15.73 3.59 21.95
CA SER A 215 -15.37 2.21 22.24
C SER A 215 -13.89 1.93 22.08
N ASP A 216 -13.16 2.75 21.32
CA ASP A 216 -11.72 2.58 21.15
C ASP A 216 -10.94 2.80 22.47
N PHE A 217 -11.58 3.41 23.49
CA PHE A 217 -11.03 3.59 24.84
C PHE A 217 -11.61 2.63 25.89
N GLU A 218 -12.30 1.56 25.48
CA GLU A 218 -12.94 0.62 26.41
C GLU A 218 -11.94 0.00 27.40
N SER A 219 -10.70 -0.25 26.96
CA SER A 219 -9.60 -0.72 27.81
C SER A 219 -9.20 0.25 28.93
N LEU A 220 -9.55 1.53 28.80
CA LEU A 220 -9.22 2.60 29.75
C LEU A 220 -10.43 3.07 30.55
N ASN A 221 -11.64 2.54 30.31
CA ASN A 221 -12.85 3.04 30.96
C ASN A 221 -12.81 2.93 32.49
N GLU A 222 -12.17 1.90 33.04
CA GLU A 222 -12.02 1.73 34.49
C GLU A 222 -10.81 2.46 35.07
N ASP A 223 -10.01 3.06 34.22
CA ASP A 223 -8.79 3.71 34.64
C ASP A 223 -9.04 5.05 35.35
N PRO A 224 -8.51 5.28 36.57
CA PRO A 224 -8.73 6.51 37.31
C PRO A 224 -8.25 7.77 36.58
N ASP A 225 -7.09 7.72 35.92
CA ASP A 225 -6.51 8.88 35.24
C ASP A 225 -7.31 9.21 33.98
N PHE A 226 -7.75 8.19 33.24
CA PHE A 226 -8.64 8.40 32.10
C PHE A 226 -9.98 8.98 32.53
N LYS A 227 -10.62 8.42 33.57
CA LYS A 227 -11.87 8.93 34.15
C LYS A 227 -11.75 10.39 34.55
N GLN A 228 -10.68 10.76 35.26
CA GLN A 228 -10.43 12.15 35.65
C GLN A 228 -10.27 13.06 34.42
N LEU A 229 -9.53 12.58 33.41
CA LEU A 229 -9.28 13.32 32.19
C LEU A 229 -10.58 13.59 31.40
N VAL A 230 -11.48 12.60 31.34
CA VAL A 230 -12.75 12.68 30.60
C VAL A 230 -13.93 13.25 31.40
N THR A 231 -13.76 13.54 32.69
CA THR A 231 -14.81 14.15 33.54
C THR A 231 -14.61 15.66 33.62
N PRO A 232 -15.51 16.53 33.09
CA PRO A 232 -15.31 17.98 33.09
C PRO A 232 -15.05 18.53 34.51
N PRO A 233 -14.17 19.53 34.66
CA PRO A 233 -13.96 20.16 35.96
C PRO A 233 -15.26 20.82 36.43
N ALA A 234 -15.52 20.79 37.75
CA ALA A 234 -16.65 21.50 38.33
C ALA A 234 -16.52 23.00 38.02
N THR A 235 -17.53 23.56 37.34
CA THR A 235 -17.63 24.98 36.98
C THR A 235 -18.13 25.81 38.15
#